data_AF-A0A1U7M268-F1
#
_entry.id   AF-A0A1U7M268-F1
#
_cell.length_a   1.000
_cell.length_b   1.000
_cell.length_c   1.000
_cell.angle_alpha   90.00
_cell.angle_beta   90.00
_cell.angle_gamma   90.00
#
_symmetry.space_group_name_H-M   'P 1'
#
loop_
_entity.id
_entity.type
_entity.pdbx_description
1 polymer ?
#
loop_
_entity_poly.entity_id
_entity_poly.type
_entity_poly.pdbx_seq_one_letter_code
_entity_poly.pdbx_strand_id
1 'polypeptide(L)' 'MQRDYESSFRELEKIIKELESEDISLEDSIKKYEEGIELYKYLNNTLKAYEGKIKTIAEENSKYIEDNKDDRYR' A
#
# COMPACT_ATOMS: atom_id res chain seq x y z
N MET A 1 -2.02 -1.22 -18.68
CA MET A 1 -3.07 -1.66 -17.73
C MET A 1 -2.45 -1.55 -16.35
N GLN A 2 -2.97 -0.67 -15.49
CA GLN A 2 -2.42 -0.46 -14.15
C GLN A 2 -2.68 -1.74 -13.34
N ARG A 3 -1.63 -2.32 -12.72
CA ARG A 3 -1.81 -3.43 -11.78
C ARG A 3 -2.62 -2.90 -10.59
N ASP A 4 -3.63 -3.67 -10.14
CA ASP A 4 -4.34 -3.40 -8.89
C ASP A 4 -3.53 -3.87 -7.67
N TYR A 5 -3.90 -3.40 -6.49
CA TYR A 5 -3.16 -3.67 -5.26
C TYR A 5 -3.16 -5.16 -4.93
N GLU A 6 -4.31 -5.80 -5.04
CA GLU A 6 -4.55 -7.20 -4.67
C GLU A 6 -3.82 -8.17 -5.62
N SER A 7 -3.80 -7.89 -6.92
CA SER A 7 -2.99 -8.65 -7.87
C SER A 7 -1.49 -8.50 -7.60
N SER A 8 -1.03 -7.29 -7.32
CA SER A 8 0.36 -7.03 -6.97
C SER A 8 0.74 -7.73 -5.65
N PHE A 9 -0.12 -7.68 -4.64
CA PHE A 9 0.14 -8.35 -3.37
C PHE A 9 0.28 -9.87 -3.53
N ARG A 10 -0.59 -10.50 -4.31
CA ARG A 10 -0.49 -11.94 -4.64
C ARG A 10 0.80 -12.28 -5.38
N GLU A 11 1.27 -11.40 -6.25
CA GLU A 11 2.54 -11.60 -6.96
C GLU A 11 3.74 -11.49 -6.01
N LEU A 12 3.71 -10.59 -5.02
CA LEU A 12 4.72 -10.54 -3.95
C LEU A 12 4.73 -11.83 -3.11
N GLU A 13 3.55 -12.33 -2.70
CA GLU A 13 3.45 -13.60 -1.98
C GLU A 13 4.02 -14.77 -2.79
N LYS A 14 3.82 -14.76 -4.11
CA LYS A 14 4.41 -15.77 -5.00
C LYS A 14 5.93 -15.67 -5.04
N ILE A 15 6.47 -14.45 -5.15
CA ILE A 15 7.93 -14.22 -5.12
C ILE A 15 8.53 -14.72 -3.80
N ILE A 16 7.88 -14.45 -2.66
CA ILE A 16 8.33 -14.93 -1.35
C ILE A 16 8.38 -16.46 -1.32
N LYS A 17 7.33 -17.13 -1.81
CA LYS A 17 7.31 -18.60 -1.90
C LYS A 17 8.41 -19.16 -2.80
N GLU A 18 8.71 -18.48 -3.92
CA GLU A 18 9.81 -18.87 -4.81
C GLU A 18 11.16 -18.70 -4.11
N LEU A 19 11.36 -17.61 -3.35
CA LEU A 19 12.58 -17.36 -2.56
C LEU A 19 12.78 -18.35 -1.41
N GLU A 20 11.69 -18.88 -0.84
CA GLU A 20 11.72 -19.91 0.23
C GLU A 20 11.95 -21.33 -0.32
N SER A 21 11.91 -21.52 -1.65
CA SER A 21 12.13 -22.81 -2.28
C SER A 21 13.57 -23.30 -2.10
N GLU A 22 13.76 -24.56 -1.70
CA GLU A 22 15.09 -25.18 -1.57
C GLU A 22 15.81 -25.34 -2.93
N ASP A 23 15.07 -25.30 -4.04
CA ASP A 23 15.58 -25.51 -5.40
C ASP A 23 15.94 -24.20 -6.14
N ILE A 24 15.83 -23.03 -5.49
CA ILE A 24 16.13 -21.76 -6.16
C ILE A 24 17.64 -21.57 -6.36
N SER A 25 18.04 -21.20 -7.57
CA SER A 25 19.43 -20.86 -7.86
C SER A 25 19.81 -19.51 -7.23
N LEU A 26 21.10 -19.28 -6.95
CA LEU A 26 21.56 -17.99 -6.44
C LEU A 26 21.20 -16.83 -7.39
N GLU A 27 21.38 -17.03 -8.69
CA GLU A 27 21.06 -15.99 -9.70
C GLU A 27 19.56 -15.66 -9.70
N ASP A 28 18.70 -16.68 -9.65
CA ASP A 28 17.25 -16.47 -9.59
C ASP A 28 16.83 -15.84 -8.26
N SER A 29 17.47 -16.20 -7.15
CA SER A 29 17.20 -15.59 -5.84
C SER A 29 17.46 -14.08 -5.84
N ILE A 30 18.53 -13.64 -6.51
CA ILE A 30 18.86 -12.21 -6.63
C ILE A 30 17.81 -11.50 -7.50
N LYS A 31 17.45 -12.07 -8.65
CA LYS A 31 16.41 -11.50 -9.53
C LYS A 31 15.06 -11.38 -8.80
N LYS A 32 14.66 -12.45 -8.10
CA LYS A 32 13.41 -12.50 -7.34
C LYS A 32 13.40 -11.50 -6.18
N TYR A 33 14.53 -11.32 -5.52
CA TYR A 33 14.67 -10.31 -4.50
C TYR A 33 14.49 -8.90 -5.06
N GLU A 34 15.13 -8.58 -6.19
CA GLU A 34 14.97 -7.28 -6.86
C GLU A 34 13.51 -7.04 -7.30
N GLU A 35 12.88 -8.04 -7.93
CA GLU A 35 11.46 -8.00 -8.29
C GLU A 35 10.58 -7.75 -7.06
N GLY A 36 10.83 -8.46 -5.96
CA GLY A 36 10.08 -8.33 -4.71
C GLY A 36 10.22 -6.95 -4.07
N ILE A 37 11.42 -6.35 -4.11
CA ILE A 37 11.65 -5.00 -3.58
C ILE A 37 10.88 -3.94 -4.38
N GLU A 38 10.88 -4.03 -5.70
CA GLU A 38 10.11 -3.09 -6.54
C GLU A 38 8.60 -3.23 -6.31
N LEU A 39 8.11 -4.46 -6.19
CA LEU A 39 6.70 -4.72 -5.87
C LEU A 39 6.32 -4.18 -4.49
N TYR A 40 7.17 -4.40 -3.49
CA TYR A 40 6.98 -3.90 -2.13
C TYR A 40 6.90 -2.37 -2.12
N LYS A 41 7.79 -1.68 -2.84
CA LYS A 41 7.77 -0.21 -2.96
C LYS A 41 6.43 0.27 -3.52
N TYR A 42 5.95 -0.36 -4.59
CA TYR A 42 4.65 -0.03 -5.18
C TYR A 42 3.49 -0.23 -4.18
N LEU A 43 3.44 -1.37 -3.50
CA LEU A 43 2.39 -1.69 -2.51
C LEU A 43 2.41 -0.69 -1.35
N ASN A 44 3.59 -0.40 -0.80
CA ASN A 44 3.76 0.54 0.29
C ASN A 44 3.34 1.97 -0.10
N ASN A 45 3.74 2.43 -1.29
CA ASN A 45 3.32 3.74 -1.79
C ASN A 45 1.81 3.84 -2.00
N THR A 46 1.21 2.74 -2.47
CA THR A 46 -0.24 2.65 -2.64
C THR A 46 -0.95 2.77 -1.30
N LEU A 47 -0.53 2.01 -0.28
CA LEU A 47 -1.08 2.11 1.08
C LEU A 47 -0.95 3.53 1.65
N LYS A 48 0.23 4.15 1.57
CA LYS A 48 0.44 5.53 2.04
C LYS A 48 -0.48 6.53 1.37
N ALA A 49 -0.76 6.35 0.08
CA ALA A 49 -1.70 7.22 -0.63
C ALA A 49 -3.13 7.06 -0.10
N TYR A 50 -3.56 5.83 0.23
CA TYR A 50 -4.86 5.59 0.86
C TYR A 50 -4.93 6.11 2.29
N GLU A 51 -3.89 5.91 3.10
CA GLU A 51 -3.78 6.49 4.45
C GLU A 51 -3.89 8.02 4.42
N GLY A 52 -3.21 8.67 3.47
CA GLY A 52 -3.30 10.11 3.26
C GLY A 52 -4.72 10.57 2.94
N LYS A 53 -5.43 9.86 2.05
CA LYS A 53 -6.84 10.16 1.74
C LYS A 53 -7.75 10.03 2.95
N ILE A 54 -7.58 8.96 3.74
CA ILE A 54 -8.36 8.75 4.97
C ILE A 54 -8.11 9.89 5.96
N LYS A 55 -6.85 10.30 6.12
CA LYS A 55 -6.48 11.42 6.99
C LYS A 55 -7.13 12.73 6.55
N THR A 56 -7.10 13.06 5.26
CA THR A 56 -7.77 14.25 4.72
C THR A 56 -9.28 14.23 4.98
N ILE A 57 -9.94 13.10 4.73
CA ILE A 57 -11.38 12.94 4.99
C ILE A 57 -11.70 13.11 6.49
N ALA A 58 -10.84 12.59 7.37
CA ALA A 58 -11.01 12.75 8.82
C ALA A 58 -10.85 14.22 9.26
N GLU A 59 -9.86 14.93 8.73
CA GLU A 59 -9.63 16.35 9.00
C GLU A 59 -10.77 17.24 8.50
N GLU A 60 -11.29 16.98 7.29
CA GLU A 60 -12.45 17.68 6.72
C GLU A 60 -13.71 17.48 7.57
N ASN A 61 -13.98 16.24 8.00
CA ASN A 61 -15.10 15.96 8.90
C ASN A 61 -14.97 16.67 10.25
N SER A 62 -13.76 16.73 10.82
CA SER A 62 -13.53 17.43 12.09
C SER A 62 -13.83 18.93 11.96
N LYS A 63 -13.32 19.58 10.89
CA LYS A 63 -13.60 20.98 10.60
C LYS A 63 -15.08 21.25 10.39
N TYR A 64 -15.76 20.40 9.61
CA TYR A 64 -17.20 20.51 9.42
C TYR A 64 -17.97 20.47 10.74
N ILE A 65 -17.59 19.60 11.68
CA ILE A 65 -18.22 19.52 13.01
C ILE A 65 -17.94 20.77 13.86
N GLU A 66 -16.74 21.35 13.78
CA GLU A 66 -16.38 22.58 14.49
C GLU A 66 -17.15 23.79 13.94
N ASP A 67 -17.18 23.98 12.62
CA ASP A 67 -17.91 25.07 11.97
C ASP A 67 -19.42 25.04 12.29
N ASN A 68 -20.02 23.84 12.34
CA ASN A 68 -21.45 23.65 12.66
C ASN A 68 -21.78 23.72 14.16
N LYS A 69 -20.78 23.85 15.05
CA LYS A 69 -21.02 24.12 16.47
C LYS A 69 -21.17 25.62 16.73
N ASP A 70 -20.42 26.48 16.04
CA ASP A 70 -20.50 27.93 16.21
C ASP A 70 -21.85 28.53 15.77
N ASP A 71 -22.50 27.94 14.77
CA ASP A 71 -23.85 28.37 14.33
C ASP A 71 -24.98 27.95 15.29
N ARG A 72 -24.73 27.00 16.20
CA ARG A 72 -25.74 26.53 17.18
C ARG A 72 -25.73 27.28 18.51
N TYR A 73 -24.74 28.14 18.74
CA TYR A 73 -24.61 28.97 19.94
C TYR A 73 -24.71 30.48 19.65
N ARG A 74 -25.14 30.85 18.44
CA ARG A 74 -25.55 32.22 18.07
C ARG A 74 -27.05 32.40 18.13
#